data_AF-A0A366C3R6-F1
#
_entry.id   AF-A0A366C3R6-F1
#
_cell.length_a   1.000
_cell.length_b   1.000
_cell.length_c   1.000
_cell.angle_alpha   90.00
_cell.angle_beta   90.00
_cell.angle_gamma   90.00
#
_symmetry.space_group_name_H-M   'P 1'
#
loop_
_entity.id
_entity.type
_entity.pdbx_description
1 polymer ?
#
loop_
_entity_poly.entity_id
_entity_poly.type
_entity_poly.pdbx_seq_one_letter_code
_entity_poly.pdbx_strand_id
1 'polypeptide(L)'
;MDALSPEERRLIDEAVASGRVTSVPAGASAHGGFVWDGSKNTLVMREPYAPKSWAHRKSGRPANPALAARRQSVRVMVAEGGRTGAEMAQALGVSEAAIWNDLKVLGLSLKPVTHGLPQGLSDHNAARAAAVEDRRSRIADMAAQGMTRTQIAEAFGVSPRSLYADIAALGLDIPDGRRQPRKDAAVPAAEAPEAVRDGAPAPAPIQAHDKAAAKRIAQAGRKRAAIRDRRRFKTGVVADGRYAKMVPADATCTVHGHMLADPGDGEAVLKDGAMNAKIGGDVLVGRLRGARIFTLTLEERATCPRSCAHWRGCYGNAMHYARRWRHGPALEAALRRELSDLCAAHDLVLIRLHVLGDFYSLDCVALWHAALRTHRGLAVFGFTAHPDDSEIGRAIRFLREAHPDRFMIRHSGRTGVWGSFDITDPEPEKRIGDAIVCPEQRAANRGDRDGVHCGTCAVCWSTDRPIAFIRH
;
A
#
# COMPACT_ATOMS: atom_id res chain seq x y z
N MET A 1 -41.94 0.90 -20.19
CA MET A 1 -41.41 -0.47 -20.30
C MET A 1 -41.67 -0.89 -21.72
N ASP A 2 -40.62 -1.05 -22.52
CA ASP A 2 -40.77 -1.73 -23.80
C ASP A 2 -41.25 -3.16 -23.47
N ALA A 3 -42.34 -3.57 -24.11
CA ALA A 3 -42.77 -4.96 -24.03
C ALA A 3 -41.61 -5.83 -24.50
N LEU A 4 -41.26 -6.85 -23.72
CA LEU A 4 -40.27 -7.85 -24.12
C LEU A 4 -40.55 -8.26 -25.57
N SER A 5 -39.52 -8.25 -26.40
CA SER A 5 -39.66 -8.73 -27.77
C SER A 5 -40.12 -10.19 -27.78
N PRO A 6 -40.81 -10.64 -28.83
CA PRO A 6 -41.21 -12.04 -28.96
C PRO A 6 -40.04 -13.02 -28.82
N GLU A 7 -38.83 -12.62 -29.24
CA GLU A 7 -37.62 -13.42 -29.12
C GLU A 7 -37.13 -13.52 -27.67
N GLU A 8 -37.10 -12.41 -26.93
CA GLU A 8 -36.75 -12.43 -25.50
C GLU A 8 -37.73 -13.28 -24.70
N ARG A 9 -39.03 -13.20 -25.02
CA ARG A 9 -40.05 -14.03 -24.38
C ARG A 9 -39.82 -15.52 -24.65
N ARG A 10 -39.53 -15.89 -25.91
CA ARG A 10 -39.21 -17.27 -26.31
C ARG A 10 -38.00 -17.82 -25.54
N LEU A 11 -36.93 -17.03 -25.40
CA LEU A 11 -35.70 -17.45 -24.70
C LEU A 11 -35.94 -17.67 -23.20
N ILE A 12 -36.76 -16.83 -22.57
CA ILE A 12 -37.15 -16.99 -21.16
C ILE A 12 -37.96 -18.28 -20.98
N ASP A 13 -38.95 -18.51 -21.86
CA ASP A 13 -39.82 -19.68 -21.79
C ASP A 13 -39.02 -20.99 -22.01
N GLU A 14 -38.06 -20.99 -22.95
CA GLU A 14 -37.15 -22.13 -23.17
C GLU A 14 -36.26 -22.43 -21.95
N ALA A 15 -35.75 -21.38 -21.28
CA ALA A 15 -34.94 -21.54 -20.08
C ALA A 15 -35.75 -22.07 -18.88
N VAL A 16 -37.02 -21.66 -18.75
CA VAL A 16 -37.94 -22.21 -17.74
C VAL A 16 -38.26 -23.67 -18.05
N ALA A 17 -38.60 -24.00 -19.30
CA ALA A 17 -38.92 -25.37 -19.72
C ALA A 17 -37.75 -26.34 -19.53
N SER A 18 -36.51 -25.88 -19.74
CA SER A 18 -35.31 -26.70 -19.53
C SER A 18 -34.86 -26.78 -18.06
N GLY A 19 -35.58 -26.16 -17.11
CA GLY A 19 -35.19 -26.11 -15.70
C GLY A 19 -33.90 -25.31 -15.42
N ARG A 20 -33.45 -24.48 -16.37
CA ARG A 20 -32.27 -23.61 -16.20
C ARG A 20 -32.58 -22.43 -15.29
N VAL A 21 -33.85 -22.02 -15.23
CA VAL A 21 -34.37 -20.98 -14.35
C VAL A 21 -35.70 -21.40 -13.74
N THR A 22 -35.94 -21.00 -12.50
CA THR A 22 -37.20 -21.26 -11.80
C THR A 22 -38.12 -20.05 -11.96
N SER A 23 -39.33 -20.26 -12.48
CA SER A 23 -40.36 -19.22 -12.50
C SER A 23 -40.75 -18.86 -11.07
N VAL A 24 -40.69 -17.57 -10.74
CA VAL A 24 -41.10 -17.06 -9.43
C VAL A 24 -42.54 -16.56 -9.56
N PRO A 25 -43.49 -16.99 -8.70
CA PRO A 25 -44.85 -16.47 -8.72
C PRO A 25 -44.89 -14.95 -8.67
N ALA A 26 -45.85 -14.33 -9.35
CA ALA A 26 -46.01 -12.89 -9.34
C ALA A 26 -46.11 -12.36 -7.89
N GLY A 27 -45.27 -11.37 -7.55
CA GLY A 27 -45.17 -10.81 -6.21
C GLY A 27 -44.26 -11.57 -5.23
N ALA A 28 -43.68 -12.70 -5.61
CA ALA A 28 -42.65 -13.38 -4.82
C ALA A 28 -41.25 -13.06 -5.35
N SER A 29 -40.22 -13.29 -4.52
CA SER A 29 -38.83 -13.28 -4.97
C SER A 29 -38.14 -14.59 -4.59
N ALA A 30 -37.11 -14.97 -5.34
CA ALA A 30 -36.28 -16.14 -5.03
C ALA A 30 -35.47 -15.97 -3.73
N HIS A 31 -35.40 -14.75 -3.19
CA HIS A 31 -34.72 -14.44 -1.94
C HIS A 31 -35.74 -14.29 -0.81
N GLY A 32 -35.76 -15.26 0.11
CA GLY A 32 -36.62 -15.19 1.29
C GLY A 32 -36.47 -13.86 2.05
N GLY A 33 -37.58 -13.16 2.26
CA GLY A 33 -37.63 -11.87 2.95
C GLY A 33 -37.82 -10.65 2.05
N PHE A 34 -37.75 -10.79 0.73
CA PHE A 34 -38.02 -9.70 -0.21
C PHE A 34 -39.26 -9.96 -1.05
N VAL A 35 -40.07 -8.92 -1.25
CA VAL A 35 -41.27 -8.86 -2.08
C VAL A 35 -41.03 -7.85 -3.19
N TRP A 36 -41.47 -8.15 -4.41
CA TRP A 36 -41.38 -7.20 -5.51
C TRP A 36 -42.45 -6.11 -5.35
N ASP A 37 -42.04 -4.85 -5.19
CA ASP A 37 -42.95 -3.69 -5.21
C ASP A 37 -43.13 -3.23 -6.65
N GLY A 38 -44.24 -3.68 -7.28
CA GLY A 38 -44.57 -3.34 -8.66
C GLY A 38 -44.79 -1.84 -8.90
N SER A 39 -45.08 -1.05 -7.86
CA SER A 39 -45.28 0.40 -8.00
C SER A 39 -43.96 1.17 -8.06
N LYS A 40 -42.92 0.65 -7.39
CA LYS A 40 -41.58 1.26 -7.32
C LYS A 40 -40.56 0.56 -8.20
N ASN A 41 -40.95 -0.53 -8.85
CA ASN A 41 -40.09 -1.38 -9.68
C ASN A 41 -38.80 -1.80 -8.93
N THR A 42 -38.93 -2.14 -7.65
CA THR A 42 -37.81 -2.53 -6.78
C THR A 42 -38.22 -3.66 -5.85
N LEU A 43 -37.24 -4.47 -5.43
CA LEU A 43 -37.42 -5.38 -4.29
C LEU A 43 -37.51 -4.56 -3.01
N VAL A 44 -38.56 -4.81 -2.22
CA VAL A 44 -38.73 -4.26 -0.88
C VAL A 44 -38.72 -5.41 0.12
N MET A 45 -38.08 -5.19 1.26
CA MET A 45 -38.04 -6.18 2.33
C MET A 45 -39.42 -6.22 3.02
N ARG A 46 -39.98 -7.41 3.20
CA ARG A 46 -41.38 -7.58 3.70
C ARG A 46 -41.56 -7.12 5.16
N GLU A 47 -40.48 -7.12 5.94
CA GLU A 47 -40.39 -6.65 7.33
C GLU A 47 -38.95 -6.14 7.59
N PRO A 48 -38.72 -5.21 8.54
CA PRO A 48 -37.37 -4.80 8.91
C PRO A 48 -36.60 -6.02 9.43
N TYR A 49 -35.61 -6.47 8.66
CA TYR A 49 -34.67 -7.50 9.05
C TYR A 49 -34.03 -7.12 10.38
N ALA A 50 -34.50 -7.71 11.48
CA ALA A 50 -33.76 -7.73 12.72
C ALA A 50 -32.48 -8.51 12.42
N PRO A 51 -31.30 -7.86 12.39
CA PRO A 51 -30.08 -8.55 12.02
C PRO A 51 -29.89 -9.70 13.01
N LYS A 52 -29.95 -10.93 12.50
CA LYS A 52 -29.49 -12.09 13.26
C LYS A 52 -28.06 -11.78 13.63
N SER A 53 -27.84 -11.43 14.90
CA SER A 53 -26.54 -11.04 15.41
C SER A 53 -25.52 -12.11 14.98
N TRP A 54 -24.40 -11.65 14.43
CA TRP A 54 -23.26 -12.50 14.06
C TRP A 54 -22.71 -13.32 15.23
N ALA A 55 -23.23 -13.12 16.44
CA ALA A 55 -22.90 -13.84 17.66
C ALA A 55 -23.33 -15.32 17.65
N HIS A 56 -24.28 -15.76 16.82
CA HIS A 56 -24.80 -17.14 16.89
C HIS A 56 -24.11 -18.18 15.99
N ARG A 57 -23.08 -17.84 15.20
CA ARG A 57 -22.35 -18.85 14.39
C ARG A 57 -21.15 -19.50 15.08
N LYS A 58 -20.92 -19.23 16.37
CA LYS A 58 -19.76 -19.79 17.11
C LYS A 58 -20.00 -21.05 17.95
N SER A 59 -21.22 -21.59 18.02
CA SER A 59 -21.47 -22.83 18.78
C SER A 59 -22.45 -23.73 18.04
N GLY A 60 -21.94 -24.80 17.41
CA GLY A 60 -22.84 -25.84 16.92
C GLY A 60 -22.39 -26.60 15.67
N ARG A 61 -21.25 -26.26 15.04
CA ARG A 61 -20.70 -27.19 14.05
C ARG A 61 -20.07 -28.36 14.82
N PRO A 62 -20.58 -29.59 14.71
CA PRO A 62 -20.00 -30.73 15.40
C PRO A 62 -18.51 -30.83 15.04
N ALA A 63 -17.68 -31.09 16.04
CA ALA A 63 -16.23 -31.21 15.84
C ALA A 63 -15.97 -32.26 14.76
N ASN A 64 -15.23 -31.89 13.71
CA ASN A 64 -14.85 -32.84 12.66
C ASN A 64 -13.99 -33.94 13.30
N PRO A 65 -14.47 -35.19 13.39
CA PRO A 65 -13.77 -36.26 14.10
C PRO A 65 -12.41 -36.58 13.46
N ALA A 66 -12.28 -36.42 12.13
CA ALA A 66 -11.00 -36.61 11.44
C ALA A 66 -9.96 -35.55 11.83
N LEU A 67 -10.40 -34.30 12.05
CA LEU A 67 -9.51 -33.23 12.50
C LEU A 67 -9.05 -33.45 13.96
N ALA A 68 -9.94 -33.95 14.82
CA ALA A 68 -9.60 -34.31 16.19
C ALA A 68 -8.60 -35.47 16.23
N ALA A 69 -8.82 -36.52 15.43
CA ALA A 69 -7.90 -37.65 15.31
C ALA A 69 -6.52 -37.22 14.80
N ARG A 70 -6.46 -36.41 13.73
CA ARG A 70 -5.19 -35.90 13.19
C ARG A 70 -4.39 -35.10 14.22
N ARG A 71 -5.06 -34.22 14.97
CA ARG A 71 -4.41 -33.43 16.03
C ARG A 71 -3.89 -34.30 17.17
N GLN A 72 -4.57 -35.39 17.48
CA GLN A 72 -4.08 -36.35 18.46
C GLN A 72 -2.80 -37.04 17.95
N SER A 73 -2.75 -37.44 16.67
CA SER A 73 -1.52 -37.99 16.08
C SER A 73 -0.36 -36.99 16.06
N VAL A 74 -0.62 -35.71 15.77
CA VAL A 74 0.39 -34.64 15.86
C VAL A 74 0.95 -34.52 17.28
N ARG A 75 0.11 -34.57 18.32
CA ARG A 75 0.59 -34.57 19.72
C ARG A 75 1.55 -35.73 20.00
N VAL A 76 1.20 -36.93 19.56
CA VAL A 76 2.03 -38.13 19.76
C VAL A 76 3.37 -37.97 19.06
N MET A 77 3.38 -37.59 17.78
CA MET A 77 4.62 -37.39 17.01
C MET A 77 5.53 -36.29 17.58
N VAL A 78 4.95 -35.22 18.15
CA VAL A 78 5.73 -34.18 18.84
C VAL A 78 6.34 -34.69 20.15
N ALA A 79 5.58 -35.50 20.90
CA ALA A 79 6.04 -36.09 22.17
C ALA A 79 7.16 -37.13 21.97
N GLU A 80 7.09 -37.92 20.89
CA GLU A 80 8.14 -38.85 20.46
C GLU A 80 9.41 -38.11 20.01
N GLY A 81 9.28 -36.88 19.51
CA GLY A 81 10.39 -36.06 19.03
C GLY A 81 10.99 -36.55 17.71
N GLY A 82 12.08 -35.91 17.27
CA GLY A 82 12.88 -36.37 16.13
C GLY A 82 12.29 -36.19 14.73
N ARG A 83 11.00 -35.85 14.60
CA ARG A 83 10.36 -35.59 13.31
C ARG A 83 10.25 -34.10 13.00
N THR A 84 10.55 -33.75 11.76
CA THR A 84 10.28 -32.45 11.14
C THR A 84 8.81 -32.32 10.77
N GLY A 85 8.37 -31.07 10.51
CA GLY A 85 7.01 -30.81 10.03
C GLY A 85 6.70 -31.55 8.72
N ALA A 86 7.68 -31.70 7.83
CA ALA A 86 7.56 -32.42 6.57
C ALA A 86 7.36 -33.94 6.77
N GLU A 87 8.12 -34.56 7.68
CA GLU A 87 7.97 -35.98 7.99
C GLU A 87 6.62 -36.28 8.65
N MET A 88 6.14 -35.40 9.53
CA MET A 88 4.80 -35.49 10.11
C MET A 88 3.70 -35.35 9.04
N ALA A 89 3.89 -34.45 8.07
CA ALA A 89 2.95 -34.23 6.98
C ALA A 89 2.83 -35.47 6.08
N GLN A 90 3.98 -36.04 5.70
CA GLN A 90 4.04 -37.28 4.93
C GLN A 90 3.39 -38.46 5.67
N ALA A 91 3.70 -38.63 6.96
CA ALA A 91 3.17 -39.72 7.77
C ALA A 91 1.64 -39.65 7.94
N LEU A 92 1.06 -38.45 7.95
CA LEU A 92 -0.38 -38.24 8.11
C LEU A 92 -1.14 -38.03 6.79
N GLY A 93 -0.44 -38.06 5.65
CA GLY A 93 -1.05 -37.82 4.33
C GLY A 93 -1.67 -36.44 4.18
N VAL A 94 -1.08 -35.41 4.80
CA VAL A 94 -1.55 -34.01 4.76
C VAL A 94 -0.44 -33.06 4.32
N SER A 95 -0.79 -31.81 4.04
CA SER A 95 0.21 -30.78 3.74
C SER A 95 0.97 -30.33 4.99
N GLU A 96 2.21 -29.89 4.80
CA GLU A 96 3.02 -29.35 5.90
C GLU A 96 2.35 -28.12 6.55
N ALA A 97 1.66 -27.29 5.78
CA ALA A 97 0.87 -26.18 6.29
C ALA A 97 -0.27 -26.63 7.24
N ALA A 98 -0.85 -27.81 7.03
CA ALA A 98 -1.85 -28.37 7.94
C ALA A 98 -1.23 -28.76 9.29
N ILE A 99 -0.01 -29.31 9.29
CA ILE A 99 0.76 -29.62 10.49
C ILE A 99 1.08 -28.35 11.28
N TRP A 100 1.58 -27.30 10.62
CA TRP A 100 1.87 -26.02 11.27
C TRP A 100 0.63 -25.36 11.89
N ASN A 101 -0.51 -25.45 11.22
CA ASN A 101 -1.78 -24.98 11.78
C ASN A 101 -2.23 -25.81 12.99
N ASP A 102 -2.06 -27.13 12.95
CA ASP A 102 -2.40 -28.00 14.08
C ASP A 102 -1.47 -27.76 15.27
N LEU A 103 -0.15 -27.64 15.06
CA LEU A 103 0.81 -27.26 16.09
C LEU A 103 0.42 -25.94 16.77
N LYS A 104 0.03 -24.93 15.98
CA LYS A 104 -0.42 -23.63 16.50
C LYS A 104 -1.69 -23.75 17.34
N VAL A 105 -2.68 -24.53 16.90
CA VAL A 105 -3.93 -24.72 17.66
C VAL A 105 -3.69 -25.55 18.92
N LEU A 106 -2.73 -26.47 18.89
CA LEU A 106 -2.33 -27.30 20.02
C LEU A 106 -1.38 -26.60 21.01
N GLY A 107 -0.83 -25.44 20.66
CA GLY A 107 0.18 -24.75 21.47
C GLY A 107 1.53 -25.48 21.51
N LEU A 108 1.84 -26.26 20.48
CA LEU A 108 3.08 -27.05 20.38
C LEU A 108 4.09 -26.40 19.44
N SER A 109 5.37 -26.66 19.65
CA SER A 109 6.47 -26.24 18.77
C SER A 109 7.41 -27.41 18.51
N LEU A 110 7.99 -27.47 17.31
CA LEU A 110 9.04 -28.43 16.97
C LEU A 110 10.39 -27.86 17.36
N LYS A 111 11.27 -28.68 17.95
CA LYS A 111 12.68 -28.30 18.13
C LYS A 111 13.31 -28.16 16.74
N PRO A 112 14.05 -27.08 16.45
CA PRO A 112 14.77 -26.96 15.20
C PRO A 112 15.71 -28.14 15.04
N VAL A 113 15.53 -28.93 13.98
CA VAL A 113 16.57 -29.85 13.54
C VAL A 113 17.68 -28.96 12.98
N THR A 114 18.80 -28.89 13.68
CA THR A 114 20.01 -28.24 13.20
C THR A 114 20.53 -29.04 12.01
N HIS A 115 20.05 -28.74 10.82
CA HIS A 115 20.78 -29.07 9.61
C HIS A 115 22.04 -28.21 9.60
N GLY A 116 23.21 -28.84 9.52
CA GLY A 116 24.45 -28.12 9.23
C GLY A 116 24.23 -27.23 7.99
N LEU A 117 24.66 -25.97 8.07
CA LEU A 117 24.51 -25.05 6.95
C LEU A 117 25.22 -25.62 5.70
N PRO A 118 24.67 -25.42 4.50
CA PRO A 118 25.36 -25.79 3.27
C PRO A 118 26.74 -25.14 3.21
N GLN A 119 27.77 -25.91 2.87
CA GLN A 119 29.18 -25.51 2.96
C GLN A 119 29.52 -24.21 2.20
N GLY A 120 28.81 -23.90 1.11
CA GLY A 120 29.01 -22.63 0.38
C GLY A 120 28.58 -21.37 1.16
N LEU A 121 27.67 -21.48 2.13
CA LEU A 121 27.25 -20.35 2.97
C LEU A 121 28.24 -20.08 4.13
N SER A 122 28.97 -21.10 4.60
CA SER A 122 29.98 -20.90 5.65
C SER A 122 31.16 -20.08 5.14
N ASP A 123 31.58 -20.33 3.90
CA ASP A 123 32.77 -19.69 3.33
C ASP A 123 32.52 -18.20 3.05
N HIS A 124 31.34 -17.85 2.55
CA HIS A 124 30.94 -16.45 2.36
C HIS A 124 30.86 -15.68 3.69
N ASN A 125 30.35 -16.33 4.75
CA ASN A 125 30.26 -15.73 6.06
C ASN A 125 31.65 -15.55 6.70
N ALA A 126 32.56 -16.50 6.51
CA ALA A 126 33.95 -16.38 6.97
C ALA A 126 34.68 -15.23 6.27
N ALA A 127 34.56 -15.11 4.95
CA ALA A 127 35.14 -14.00 4.20
C ALA A 127 34.57 -12.64 4.64
N ARG A 128 33.25 -12.58 4.88
CA ARG A 128 32.60 -11.37 5.39
C ARG A 128 33.04 -11.01 6.82
N ALA A 129 33.24 -12.00 7.68
CA ALA A 129 33.74 -11.78 9.04
C ALA A 129 35.17 -11.21 9.01
N ALA A 130 36.06 -11.78 8.19
CA ALA A 130 37.42 -11.27 8.01
C ALA A 130 37.44 -9.82 7.50
N ALA A 131 36.59 -9.47 6.54
CA ALA A 131 36.49 -8.11 6.01
C ALA A 131 35.94 -7.10 7.04
N VAL A 132 35.05 -7.53 7.93
CA VAL A 132 34.55 -6.69 9.03
C VAL A 132 35.65 -6.44 10.07
N GLU A 133 36.45 -7.46 10.37
CA GLU A 133 37.56 -7.34 11.32
C GLU A 133 38.66 -6.42 10.81
N ASP A 134 39.08 -6.56 9.54
CA ASP A 134 40.03 -5.65 8.88
C ASP A 134 39.55 -4.20 8.93
N ARG A 135 38.28 -3.96 8.59
CA ARG A 135 37.67 -2.62 8.65
C ARG A 135 37.71 -2.05 10.06
N ARG A 136 37.40 -2.86 11.07
CA ARG A 136 37.41 -2.45 12.49
C ARG A 136 38.82 -2.10 12.98
N SER A 137 39.82 -2.90 12.64
CA SER A 137 41.22 -2.58 12.96
C SER A 137 41.62 -1.21 12.40
N ARG A 138 41.31 -0.96 11.13
CA ARG A 138 41.61 0.31 10.48
C ARG A 138 40.86 1.49 11.09
N ILE A 139 39.60 1.31 11.51
CA ILE A 139 38.85 2.34 12.24
C ILE A 139 39.53 2.66 13.58
N ALA A 140 40.00 1.65 14.32
CA ALA A 140 40.70 1.83 15.58
C ALA A 140 42.01 2.61 15.40
N ASP A 141 42.81 2.30 14.37
CA ASP A 141 44.05 3.03 14.07
C ASP A 141 43.80 4.50 13.75
N MET A 142 42.78 4.80 12.94
CA MET A 142 42.43 6.18 12.59
C MET A 142 41.86 6.96 13.79
N ALA A 143 41.12 6.28 14.67
CA ALA A 143 40.64 6.86 15.92
C ALA A 143 41.81 7.20 16.86
N ALA A 144 42.81 6.32 16.96
CA ALA A 144 44.03 6.55 17.75
C ALA A 144 44.86 7.74 17.22
N GLN A 145 44.77 8.02 15.92
CA GLN A 145 45.37 9.20 15.29
C GLN A 145 44.57 10.50 15.52
N GLY A 146 43.48 10.45 16.31
CA GLY A 146 42.66 11.61 16.64
C GLY A 146 41.70 12.04 15.53
N MET A 147 41.48 11.19 14.52
CA MET A 147 40.53 11.51 13.45
C MET A 147 39.10 11.51 13.99
N THR A 148 38.34 12.52 13.58
CA THR A 148 36.91 12.59 13.86
C THR A 148 36.15 11.52 13.06
N ARG A 149 34.97 11.15 13.53
CA ARG A 149 34.10 10.17 12.85
C ARG A 149 33.81 10.55 11.40
N THR A 150 33.69 11.85 11.11
CA THR A 150 33.47 12.36 9.75
C THR A 150 34.68 12.12 8.85
N GLN A 151 35.89 12.36 9.35
CA GLN A 151 37.12 12.11 8.60
C GLN A 151 37.36 10.61 8.36
N ILE A 152 37.07 9.77 9.35
CA ILE A 152 37.15 8.32 9.20
C ILE A 152 36.16 7.85 8.13
N ALA A 153 34.92 8.34 8.16
CA ALA A 153 33.90 7.96 7.17
C ALA A 153 34.29 8.35 5.74
N GLU A 154 34.85 9.54 5.57
CA GLU A 154 35.38 10.03 4.29
C GLU A 154 36.51 9.14 3.77
N ALA A 155 37.44 8.72 4.62
CA ALA A 155 38.54 7.83 4.23
C ALA A 155 38.08 6.44 3.77
N PHE A 156 36.96 5.94 4.29
CA PHE A 156 36.34 4.69 3.84
C PHE A 156 35.36 4.89 2.66
N GLY A 157 35.10 6.13 2.23
CA GLY A 157 34.10 6.41 1.20
C GLY A 157 32.67 6.04 1.62
N VAL A 158 32.37 6.08 2.92
CA VAL A 158 31.05 5.71 3.49
C VAL A 158 30.44 6.87 4.26
N SER A 159 29.15 6.75 4.60
CA SER A 159 28.50 7.73 5.48
C SER A 159 28.97 7.55 6.93
N PRO A 160 29.06 8.63 7.75
CA PRO A 160 29.38 8.52 9.18
C PRO A 160 28.47 7.56 9.96
N ARG A 161 27.22 7.39 9.51
CA ARG A 161 26.26 6.45 10.10
C ARG A 161 26.65 4.99 9.90
N SER A 162 27.33 4.68 8.79
CA SER A 162 27.76 3.32 8.47
C SER A 162 28.83 2.79 9.43
N LEU A 163 29.52 3.68 10.16
CA LEU A 163 30.55 3.32 11.13
C LEU A 163 30.00 3.00 12.53
N TYR A 164 28.73 3.29 12.83
CA TYR A 164 28.21 3.17 14.21
C TYR A 164 28.30 1.77 14.81
N ALA A 165 28.01 0.74 14.02
CA ALA A 165 28.08 -0.64 14.51
C ALA A 165 29.52 -1.08 14.79
N ASP A 166 30.49 -0.58 14.01
CA ASP A 166 31.91 -0.90 14.18
C ASP A 166 32.50 -0.14 15.36
N ILE A 167 32.22 1.16 15.49
CA ILE A 167 32.64 2.00 16.63
C ILE A 167 32.07 1.44 17.95
N ALA A 168 30.80 1.05 17.97
CA ALA A 168 30.18 0.45 19.15
C ALA A 168 30.79 -0.91 19.50
N ALA A 169 31.11 -1.75 18.50
CA ALA A 169 31.76 -3.04 18.74
C ALA A 169 33.19 -2.89 19.26
N LEU A 170 33.88 -1.81 18.89
CA LEU A 170 35.22 -1.48 19.37
C LEU A 170 35.22 -0.74 20.72
N GLY A 171 34.06 -0.31 21.22
CA GLY A 171 33.97 0.48 22.45
C GLY A 171 34.64 1.85 22.37
N LEU A 172 34.80 2.42 21.17
CA LEU A 172 35.47 3.70 20.97
C LEU A 172 34.51 4.88 21.10
N ASP A 173 34.97 5.97 21.73
CA ASP A 173 34.27 7.27 21.72
C ASP A 173 34.98 8.23 20.78
N ILE A 174 34.45 8.37 19.55
CA ILE A 174 35.05 9.18 18.49
C ILE A 174 34.21 10.45 18.28
N PRO A 175 34.80 11.65 18.39
CA PRO A 175 34.06 12.91 18.23
C PRO A 175 33.48 13.06 16.81
N ASP A 176 32.27 13.63 16.71
CA ASP A 176 31.53 13.73 15.43
C ASP A 176 32.10 14.78 14.45
N GLY A 177 33.08 15.58 14.86
CA GLY A 177 33.67 16.65 14.03
C GLY A 177 32.70 17.79 13.67
N ARG A 178 31.43 17.72 14.09
CA ARG A 178 30.48 18.82 13.91
C ARG A 178 30.90 19.99 14.80
N ARG A 179 31.16 21.13 14.16
CA ARG A 179 31.45 22.42 14.80
C ARG A 179 30.42 22.67 15.91
N GLN A 180 30.85 22.64 17.17
CA GLN A 180 29.98 23.07 18.27
C GLN A 180 29.56 24.52 17.99
N PRO A 181 28.26 24.86 18.09
CA PRO A 181 27.86 26.26 18.02
C PRO A 181 28.54 27.00 19.18
N ARG A 182 29.25 28.09 18.86
CA ARG A 182 29.88 28.97 19.85
C ARG A 182 28.82 29.39 20.87
N LYS A 183 29.05 29.05 22.14
CA LYS A 183 28.14 29.36 23.25
C LYS A 183 28.28 30.80 23.76
N ASP A 184 29.21 31.59 23.20
CA ASP A 184 29.54 32.93 23.67
C ASP A 184 29.26 33.97 22.57
N ALA A 185 28.01 34.40 22.47
CA ALA A 185 27.62 35.67 21.87
C ALA A 185 26.25 36.07 22.42
N ALA A 186 26.25 36.62 23.63
CA ALA A 186 25.09 37.33 24.16
C ALA A 186 24.85 38.59 23.31
N VAL A 187 23.71 38.64 22.64
CA VAL A 187 23.20 39.86 21.99
C VAL A 187 22.42 40.64 23.06
N PRO A 188 22.70 41.94 23.28
CA PRO A 188 21.97 42.73 24.26
C PRO A 188 20.53 42.98 23.80
N ALA A 189 19.60 42.84 24.72
CA ALA A 189 18.17 43.06 24.51
C ALA A 189 17.90 44.53 24.21
N ALA A 190 17.26 44.79 23.07
CA ALA A 190 16.67 46.10 22.77
C ALA A 190 15.30 46.20 23.46
N GLU A 191 15.13 47.29 24.19
CA GLU A 191 13.92 47.67 24.92
C GLU A 191 12.75 47.88 23.95
N ALA A 192 11.61 47.25 24.26
CA ALA A 192 10.34 47.47 23.57
C ALA A 192 9.49 48.48 24.36
N PRO A 193 8.73 49.38 23.70
CA PRO A 193 7.95 50.40 24.36
C PRO A 193 6.65 49.87 24.97
N GLU A 194 6.27 50.51 26.07
CA GLU A 194 5.04 50.34 26.86
C GLU A 194 3.78 50.84 26.14
N ALA A 195 2.62 50.34 26.64
CA ALA A 195 1.21 50.67 26.32
C ALA A 195 0.59 49.87 25.15
N VAL A 196 -0.61 49.29 25.23
CA VAL A 196 -1.85 49.64 25.95
C VAL A 196 -2.56 48.35 26.42
N ARG A 197 -3.05 48.32 27.67
CA ARG A 197 -3.88 47.23 28.23
C ARG A 197 -5.35 47.61 28.13
N ASP A 198 -6.05 47.06 27.14
CA ASP A 198 -7.51 47.01 27.14
C ASP A 198 -8.00 45.75 27.86
N GLY A 199 -8.98 45.95 28.75
CA GLY A 199 -9.49 44.97 29.70
C GLY A 199 -10.29 43.83 29.08
N ALA A 200 -9.64 42.69 28.87
CA ALA A 200 -10.33 41.40 28.79
C ALA A 200 -10.31 40.73 30.17
N PRO A 201 -11.45 40.18 30.66
CA PRO A 201 -11.48 39.47 31.93
C PRO A 201 -10.60 38.21 31.87
N ALA A 202 -9.85 37.97 32.95
CA ALA A 202 -8.98 36.82 33.08
C ALA A 202 -9.76 35.51 32.87
N PRO A 203 -9.25 34.54 32.09
CA PRO A 203 -9.89 33.25 31.95
C PRO A 203 -9.92 32.53 33.31
N ALA A 204 -11.10 32.00 33.64
CA ALA A 204 -11.35 31.27 34.88
C ALA A 204 -10.36 30.11 35.07
N PRO A 205 -10.05 29.71 36.33
CA PRO A 205 -9.12 28.63 36.60
C PRO A 205 -9.68 27.32 36.02
N ILE A 206 -8.93 26.69 35.13
CA ILE A 206 -9.26 25.37 34.57
C ILE A 206 -9.31 24.36 35.73
N GLN A 207 -10.50 23.85 36.01
CA GLN A 207 -10.74 22.88 37.07
C GLN A 207 -9.94 21.59 36.83
N ALA A 208 -9.52 20.95 37.93
CA ALA A 208 -8.61 19.80 37.96
C ALA A 208 -9.05 18.55 37.17
N HIS A 209 -10.26 18.52 36.61
CA HIS A 209 -10.74 17.43 35.76
C HIS A 209 -10.19 17.44 34.33
N ASP A 210 -9.53 18.51 33.89
CA ASP A 210 -9.03 18.62 32.51
C ASP A 210 -7.58 18.18 32.31
N LYS A 211 -6.85 17.83 33.37
CA LYS A 211 -5.48 17.31 33.23
C LYS A 211 -5.43 16.00 32.43
N ALA A 212 -6.48 15.18 32.51
CA ALA A 212 -6.57 13.94 31.74
C ALA A 212 -6.86 14.22 30.25
N ALA A 213 -7.74 15.18 29.94
CA ALA A 213 -8.02 15.60 28.57
C ALA A 213 -6.82 16.33 27.95
N ALA A 214 -6.20 17.26 28.67
CA ALA A 214 -4.96 17.93 28.28
C ALA A 214 -3.80 16.94 28.10
N LYS A 215 -3.69 15.91 28.95
CA LYS A 215 -2.70 14.82 28.78
C LYS A 215 -3.02 13.94 27.58
N ARG A 216 -4.30 13.66 27.26
CA ARG A 216 -4.71 12.94 26.04
C ARG A 216 -4.46 13.77 24.79
N ILE A 217 -4.72 15.07 24.80
CA ILE A 217 -4.43 16.01 23.69
C ILE A 217 -2.92 16.16 23.52
N ALA A 218 -2.15 16.28 24.61
CA ALA A 218 -0.69 16.32 24.58
C ALA A 218 -0.06 14.97 24.20
N GLN A 219 -0.67 13.83 24.55
CA GLN A 219 -0.26 12.51 24.06
C GLN A 219 -0.70 12.27 22.61
N ALA A 220 -1.82 12.81 22.16
CA ALA A 220 -2.25 12.80 20.76
C ALA A 220 -1.33 13.69 19.91
N GLY A 221 -0.91 14.84 20.44
CA GLY A 221 0.11 15.72 19.86
C GLY A 221 1.51 15.11 19.85
N ARG A 222 1.91 14.34 20.89
CA ARG A 222 3.15 13.53 20.91
C ARG A 222 3.05 12.26 20.05
N LYS A 223 1.83 11.76 19.82
CA LYS A 223 1.46 10.76 18.80
C LYS A 223 1.15 11.42 17.44
N ARG A 224 1.60 12.65 17.17
CA ARG A 224 2.08 12.99 15.82
C ARG A 224 3.20 12.00 15.54
N ALA A 225 2.80 10.84 15.01
CA ALA A 225 3.63 9.65 14.92
C ALA A 225 4.98 10.05 14.37
N ALA A 226 6.05 9.73 15.10
CA ALA A 226 7.39 9.82 14.54
C ALA A 226 7.31 9.20 13.14
N ILE A 227 7.53 10.05 12.12
CA ILE A 227 7.37 9.68 10.71
C ILE A 227 8.25 8.45 10.50
N ARG A 228 7.61 7.30 10.34
CA ARG A 228 8.24 5.97 10.30
C ARG A 228 7.62 5.16 9.20
N ASP A 229 8.39 4.24 8.63
CA ASP A 229 7.86 3.26 7.70
C ASP A 229 6.80 2.40 8.40
N ARG A 230 5.53 2.57 8.00
CA ARG A 230 4.38 1.81 8.52
C ARG A 230 4.03 0.60 7.67
N ARG A 231 4.83 0.26 6.66
CA ARG A 231 4.52 -0.88 5.78
C ARG A 231 4.30 -2.15 6.57
N ARG A 232 3.17 -2.80 6.32
CA ARG A 232 2.86 -4.13 6.83
C ARG A 232 3.68 -5.20 6.12
N PHE A 233 3.95 -4.99 4.84
CA PHE A 233 4.71 -5.88 3.98
C PHE A 233 5.96 -5.15 3.48
N LYS A 234 7.12 -5.78 3.63
CA LYS A 234 8.40 -5.18 3.25
C LYS A 234 8.96 -5.72 1.93
N THR A 235 8.54 -6.93 1.55
CA THR A 235 8.97 -7.59 0.32
C THR A 235 8.14 -7.10 -0.86
N GLY A 236 8.78 -6.50 -1.85
CA GLY A 236 8.19 -6.12 -3.13
C GLY A 236 8.09 -7.30 -4.11
N VAL A 237 7.38 -7.09 -5.21
CA VAL A 237 7.32 -8.04 -6.33
C VAL A 237 8.53 -7.81 -7.23
N VAL A 238 9.25 -8.89 -7.56
CA VAL A 238 10.39 -8.87 -8.48
C VAL A 238 9.87 -8.77 -9.91
N ALA A 239 10.43 -7.84 -10.69
CA ALA A 239 10.11 -7.61 -12.09
C ALA A 239 11.14 -8.33 -12.97
N ASP A 240 10.71 -9.25 -13.83
CA ASP A 240 11.64 -10.00 -14.71
C ASP A 240 11.72 -9.43 -16.15
N GLY A 241 11.02 -8.32 -16.41
CA GLY A 241 10.98 -7.68 -17.72
C GLY A 241 9.98 -8.32 -18.70
N ARG A 242 9.17 -9.28 -18.24
CA ARG A 242 8.16 -9.99 -19.05
C ARG A 242 6.77 -9.70 -18.52
N TYR A 243 5.75 -9.92 -19.36
CA TYR A 243 4.37 -9.87 -18.90
C TYR A 243 4.02 -11.18 -18.19
N ALA A 244 3.61 -11.12 -16.93
CA ALA A 244 3.20 -12.31 -16.18
C ALA A 244 1.99 -13.02 -16.78
N LYS A 245 1.01 -12.26 -17.31
CA LYS A 245 -0.19 -12.82 -17.94
C LYS A 245 -0.72 -11.90 -19.03
N MET A 246 -1.02 -12.48 -20.19
CA MET A 246 -1.66 -11.80 -21.31
C MET A 246 -3.14 -12.17 -21.37
N VAL A 247 -3.97 -11.24 -21.83
CA VAL A 247 -5.40 -11.46 -22.08
C VAL A 247 -5.72 -11.31 -23.57
N PRO A 248 -6.90 -11.82 -24.02
CA PRO A 248 -7.42 -11.54 -25.35
C PRO A 248 -7.49 -10.03 -25.65
N ALA A 249 -7.29 -9.65 -26.91
CA ALA A 249 -7.27 -8.25 -27.31
C ALA A 249 -8.64 -7.56 -27.17
N ASP A 250 -9.72 -8.33 -27.32
CA ASP A 250 -11.11 -7.92 -27.19
C ASP A 250 -11.61 -7.87 -25.74
N ALA A 251 -10.82 -8.33 -24.75
CA ALA A 251 -11.21 -8.25 -23.34
C ALA A 251 -11.61 -6.82 -22.95
N THR A 252 -12.74 -6.66 -22.28
CA THR A 252 -13.34 -5.37 -21.89
C THR A 252 -13.33 -5.11 -20.38
N CYS A 253 -13.03 -6.13 -19.57
CA CYS A 253 -13.10 -6.07 -18.11
C CYS A 253 -11.88 -6.72 -17.44
N THR A 254 -11.84 -6.72 -16.12
CA THR A 254 -10.82 -7.47 -15.38
C THR A 254 -10.98 -8.98 -15.56
N VAL A 255 -9.87 -9.72 -15.60
CA VAL A 255 -9.90 -11.20 -15.53
C VAL A 255 -10.18 -11.71 -14.12
N HIS A 256 -10.16 -10.83 -13.12
CA HIS A 256 -10.39 -11.13 -11.71
C HIS A 256 -11.75 -10.57 -11.26
N GLY A 257 -12.82 -10.91 -11.99
CA GLY A 257 -14.16 -10.38 -11.74
C GLY A 257 -14.68 -10.62 -10.31
N HIS A 258 -14.25 -11.69 -9.64
CA HIS A 258 -14.57 -11.97 -8.24
C HIS A 258 -13.97 -10.97 -7.24
N MET A 259 -12.98 -10.17 -7.66
CA MET A 259 -12.40 -9.09 -6.85
C MET A 259 -12.97 -7.71 -7.20
N LEU A 260 -13.88 -7.63 -8.18
CA LEU A 260 -14.63 -6.42 -8.49
C LEU A 260 -15.71 -6.21 -7.41
N ALA A 261 -15.79 -4.99 -6.88
CA ALA A 261 -16.79 -4.61 -5.91
C ALA A 261 -17.45 -3.29 -6.31
N ASP A 262 -18.71 -3.15 -5.95
CA ASP A 262 -19.42 -1.89 -6.05
C ASP A 262 -19.07 -1.01 -4.84
N PRO A 263 -18.88 0.30 -5.03
CA PRO A 263 -18.69 1.24 -3.92
C PRO A 263 -19.94 1.24 -3.02
N GLY A 264 -19.81 0.67 -1.83
CA GLY A 264 -20.93 0.48 -0.89
C GLY A 264 -20.54 -0.44 0.27
N ASP A 265 -21.38 -0.50 1.31
CA ASP A 265 -21.32 -1.51 2.37
C ASP A 265 -20.10 -1.51 3.31
N GLY A 266 -19.60 -0.32 3.65
CA GLY A 266 -18.70 -0.12 4.81
C GLY A 266 -17.22 -0.43 4.56
N GLU A 267 -16.83 -0.77 3.33
CA GLU A 267 -15.43 -0.86 2.93
C GLU A 267 -14.97 0.44 2.23
N ALA A 268 -13.93 1.10 2.77
CA ALA A 268 -13.39 2.32 2.18
C ALA A 268 -12.79 2.07 0.78
N VAL A 269 -13.05 2.96 -0.18
CA VAL A 269 -12.50 2.85 -1.54
C VAL A 269 -11.03 3.23 -1.60
N LEU A 270 -10.60 4.20 -0.78
CA LEU A 270 -9.21 4.60 -0.61
C LEU A 270 -8.52 3.70 0.42
N LYS A 271 -7.52 2.94 -0.02
CA LYS A 271 -6.77 2.00 0.84
C LYS A 271 -5.48 2.62 1.35
N ASP A 272 -5.19 2.44 2.65
CA ASP A 272 -3.92 2.87 3.25
C ASP A 272 -2.74 2.23 2.52
N GLY A 273 -1.81 3.06 2.04
CA GLY A 273 -0.61 2.62 1.33
C GLY A 273 0.30 1.72 2.17
N ALA A 274 0.15 1.71 3.50
CA ALA A 274 0.84 0.78 4.40
C ALA A 274 0.54 -0.70 4.08
N MET A 275 -0.58 -0.98 3.40
CA MET A 275 -0.98 -2.32 2.96
C MET A 275 -0.31 -2.74 1.65
N ASN A 276 0.54 -1.89 1.07
CA ASN A 276 1.26 -2.17 -0.18
C ASN A 276 2.77 -1.97 0.03
N ALA A 277 3.56 -3.02 -0.22
CA ALA A 277 5.01 -3.02 0.00
C ALA A 277 5.76 -1.97 -0.85
N LYS A 278 5.29 -1.74 -2.08
CA LYS A 278 5.86 -0.78 -3.04
C LYS A 278 5.52 0.66 -2.69
N ILE A 279 4.31 0.93 -2.22
CA ILE A 279 3.84 2.31 -1.98
C ILE A 279 4.34 2.82 -0.63
N GLY A 280 4.03 2.09 0.45
CA GLY A 280 4.25 2.52 1.83
C GLY A 280 3.18 3.48 2.35
N GLY A 281 3.10 3.60 3.67
CA GLY A 281 2.02 4.33 4.34
C GLY A 281 2.28 5.83 4.57
N ASP A 282 3.52 6.28 4.44
CA ASP A 282 3.95 7.64 4.75
C ASP A 282 5.03 8.08 3.78
N VAL A 283 5.02 9.37 3.44
CA VAL A 283 6.12 10.02 2.75
C VAL A 283 7.20 10.39 3.76
N LEU A 284 8.40 9.85 3.60
CA LEU A 284 9.52 10.03 4.52
C LEU A 284 10.52 11.09 4.05
N VAL A 285 10.43 11.53 2.79
CA VAL A 285 11.38 12.43 2.13
C VAL A 285 10.69 13.52 1.28
N GLY A 286 11.43 14.59 0.98
CA GLY A 286 10.98 15.64 0.05
C GLY A 286 9.86 16.53 0.57
N ARG A 287 9.26 17.33 -0.33
CA ARG A 287 8.29 18.38 0.01
C ARG A 287 7.00 17.87 0.66
N LEU A 288 6.61 16.64 0.37
CA LEU A 288 5.41 16.01 0.93
C LEU A 288 5.71 15.17 2.19
N ARG A 289 6.90 15.31 2.79
CA ARG A 289 7.28 14.56 3.99
C ARG A 289 6.24 14.70 5.10
N GLY A 290 5.79 13.57 5.63
CA GLY A 290 4.71 13.48 6.61
C GLY A 290 3.32 13.25 6.02
N ALA A 291 3.16 13.31 4.69
CA ALA A 291 1.91 12.97 4.05
C ALA A 291 1.55 11.49 4.22
N ARG A 292 0.28 11.23 4.54
CA ARG A 292 -0.29 9.88 4.56
C ARG A 292 -0.60 9.43 3.15
N ILE A 293 -0.10 8.26 2.76
CA ILE A 293 -0.31 7.75 1.40
C ILE A 293 -1.54 6.83 1.38
N PHE A 294 -2.46 7.09 0.46
CA PHE A 294 -3.57 6.19 0.15
C PHE A 294 -3.56 5.82 -1.33
N THR A 295 -4.25 4.75 -1.68
CA THR A 295 -4.28 4.19 -3.03
C THR A 295 -5.72 3.98 -3.49
N LEU A 296 -5.99 4.28 -4.76
CA LEU A 296 -7.24 3.94 -5.43
C LEU A 296 -6.97 2.90 -6.51
N THR A 297 -7.75 1.84 -6.53
CA THR A 297 -7.68 0.76 -7.52
C THR A 297 -9.01 0.65 -8.23
N LEU A 298 -9.02 0.96 -9.52
CA LEU A 298 -10.20 0.83 -10.37
C LEU A 298 -10.11 -0.45 -11.20
N GLU A 299 -11.24 -0.84 -11.79
CA GLU A 299 -11.28 -1.93 -12.76
C GLU A 299 -10.50 -1.55 -14.03
N GLU A 300 -9.43 -2.29 -14.33
CA GLU A 300 -8.72 -2.18 -15.60
C GLU A 300 -9.62 -2.55 -16.78
N ARG A 301 -9.36 -1.96 -17.95
CA ARG A 301 -10.13 -2.11 -19.20
C ARG A 301 -11.52 -1.49 -19.19
N ALA A 302 -12.27 -1.63 -18.11
CA ALA A 302 -13.54 -0.93 -17.97
C ALA A 302 -13.34 0.60 -17.85
N THR A 303 -12.20 1.03 -17.31
CA THR A 303 -11.88 2.46 -17.09
C THR A 303 -10.72 2.98 -17.94
N CYS A 304 -9.97 2.09 -18.61
CA CYS A 304 -8.80 2.46 -19.38
C CYS A 304 -9.16 2.83 -20.83
N PRO A 305 -8.40 3.74 -21.49
CA PRO A 305 -8.55 3.93 -22.93
C PRO A 305 -8.13 2.67 -23.70
N ARG A 306 -8.87 2.34 -24.76
CA ARG A 306 -8.58 1.20 -25.64
C ARG A 306 -7.19 1.27 -26.30
N SER A 307 -6.63 2.47 -26.41
CA SER A 307 -5.28 2.72 -26.93
C SER A 307 -4.15 2.38 -25.97
N CYS A 308 -4.45 1.92 -24.74
CA CYS A 308 -3.42 1.59 -23.76
C CYS A 308 -2.48 0.48 -24.26
N ALA A 309 -1.18 0.77 -24.34
CA ALA A 309 -0.15 -0.18 -24.77
C ALA A 309 -0.05 -1.44 -23.88
N HIS A 310 -0.51 -1.34 -22.63
CA HIS A 310 -0.54 -2.44 -21.67
C HIS A 310 -1.91 -3.13 -21.61
N TRP A 311 -2.81 -2.94 -22.59
CA TRP A 311 -4.15 -3.52 -22.57
C TRP A 311 -4.15 -5.04 -22.30
N ARG A 312 -3.34 -5.75 -23.09
CA ARG A 312 -3.23 -7.22 -23.04
C ARG A 312 -2.37 -7.68 -21.86
N GLY A 313 -1.24 -7.02 -21.65
CA GLY A 313 -0.26 -7.32 -20.60
C GLY A 313 -0.43 -6.46 -19.34
N CYS A 314 -1.66 -6.10 -18.99
CA CYS A 314 -1.90 -5.20 -17.87
C CYS A 314 -1.32 -5.80 -16.58
N TYR A 315 -0.62 -4.99 -15.80
CA TYR A 315 -0.08 -5.38 -14.48
C TYR A 315 -1.14 -6.04 -13.58
N GLY A 316 -2.40 -5.58 -13.67
CA GLY A 316 -3.53 -6.13 -12.94
C GLY A 316 -3.81 -7.61 -13.21
N ASN A 317 -3.36 -8.15 -14.34
CA ASN A 317 -3.54 -9.56 -14.69
C ASN A 317 -2.86 -10.50 -13.69
N ALA A 318 -1.75 -10.07 -13.07
CA ALA A 318 -1.04 -10.80 -12.02
C ALA A 318 -1.52 -10.47 -10.60
N MET A 319 -2.49 -9.56 -10.45
CA MET A 319 -3.00 -9.09 -9.15
C MET A 319 -4.35 -9.71 -8.82
N HIS A 320 -4.39 -11.03 -8.61
CA HIS A 320 -5.62 -11.78 -8.32
C HIS A 320 -6.24 -11.48 -6.95
N TYR A 321 -5.49 -10.87 -6.03
CA TYR A 321 -6.01 -10.44 -4.72
C TYR A 321 -6.26 -8.92 -4.63
N ALA A 322 -6.08 -8.17 -5.71
CA ALA A 322 -6.34 -6.74 -5.68
C ALA A 322 -7.84 -6.47 -5.76
N ARG A 323 -8.39 -5.84 -4.71
CA ARG A 323 -9.73 -5.27 -4.73
C ARG A 323 -9.80 -4.19 -5.82
N ARG A 324 -10.84 -4.25 -6.65
CA ARG A 324 -11.13 -3.27 -7.72
C ARG A 324 -12.49 -2.67 -7.49
N TRP A 325 -12.60 -1.36 -7.70
CA TRP A 325 -13.88 -0.67 -7.59
C TRP A 325 -14.48 -0.42 -8.96
N ARG A 326 -15.78 -0.70 -9.08
CA ARG A 326 -16.57 -0.27 -10.22
C ARG A 326 -16.63 1.25 -10.24
N HIS A 327 -16.48 1.82 -11.43
CA HIS A 327 -16.57 3.26 -11.65
C HIS A 327 -18.03 3.73 -11.67
N GLY A 328 -18.24 5.05 -11.60
CA GLY A 328 -19.55 5.69 -11.70
C GLY A 328 -19.96 6.47 -10.46
N PRO A 329 -21.21 6.95 -10.39
CA PRO A 329 -21.65 7.93 -9.40
C PRO A 329 -21.45 7.51 -7.94
N ALA A 330 -21.65 6.21 -7.63
CA ALA A 330 -21.44 5.69 -6.28
C ALA A 330 -19.97 5.79 -5.84
N LEU A 331 -19.03 5.53 -6.75
CA LEU A 331 -17.60 5.67 -6.49
C LEU A 331 -17.25 7.14 -6.24
N GLU A 332 -17.75 8.02 -7.10
CA GLU A 332 -17.51 9.45 -6.98
C GLU A 332 -18.05 10.03 -5.67
N ALA A 333 -19.24 9.61 -5.25
CA ALA A 333 -19.82 9.98 -3.96
C ALA A 333 -18.96 9.46 -2.78
N ALA A 334 -18.49 8.21 -2.86
CA ALA A 334 -17.60 7.65 -1.86
C ALA A 334 -16.26 8.40 -1.77
N LEU A 335 -15.66 8.74 -2.91
CA LEU A 335 -14.41 9.51 -2.98
C LEU A 335 -14.57 10.90 -2.35
N ARG A 336 -15.66 11.62 -2.65
CA ARG A 336 -15.89 12.96 -2.05
C ARG A 336 -15.93 12.89 -0.51
N ARG A 337 -16.66 11.91 0.03
CA ARG A 337 -16.75 11.68 1.49
C ARG A 337 -15.39 11.30 2.07
N GLU A 338 -14.76 10.26 1.54
CA GLU A 338 -13.50 9.75 2.09
C GLU A 338 -12.36 10.76 1.98
N LEU A 339 -12.27 11.54 0.90
CA LEU A 339 -11.28 12.61 0.79
C LEU A 339 -11.49 13.70 1.85
N SER A 340 -12.74 14.08 2.12
CA SER A 340 -13.07 15.03 3.19
C SER A 340 -12.64 14.48 4.55
N ASP A 341 -12.98 13.23 4.86
CA ASP A 341 -12.63 12.59 6.14
C ASP A 341 -11.11 12.49 6.31
N LEU A 342 -10.39 12.06 5.27
CA LEU A 342 -8.94 11.93 5.29
C LEU A 342 -8.23 13.29 5.45
N CYS A 343 -8.69 14.31 4.73
CA CYS A 343 -8.10 15.64 4.81
C CYS A 343 -8.46 16.38 6.12
N ALA A 344 -9.54 15.98 6.79
CA ALA A 344 -9.85 16.44 8.15
C ALA A 344 -8.97 15.72 9.20
N ALA A 345 -8.65 14.44 8.97
CA ALA A 345 -7.86 13.63 9.89
C ALA A 345 -6.34 13.86 9.78
N HIS A 346 -5.86 14.38 8.64
CA HIS A 346 -4.44 14.48 8.33
C HIS A 346 -4.07 15.82 7.68
N ASP A 347 -3.00 16.45 8.19
CA ASP A 347 -2.47 17.72 7.66
C ASP A 347 -2.06 17.61 6.18
N LEU A 348 -1.51 16.45 5.78
CA LEU A 348 -1.09 16.15 4.42
C LEU A 348 -1.55 14.75 3.99
N VAL A 349 -2.16 14.67 2.81
CA VAL A 349 -2.67 13.43 2.20
C VAL A 349 -2.13 13.33 0.78
N LEU A 350 -1.55 12.17 0.45
CA LEU A 350 -1.07 11.85 -0.89
C LEU A 350 -1.85 10.65 -1.45
N ILE A 351 -2.61 10.84 -2.53
CA ILE A 351 -3.35 9.76 -3.17
C ILE A 351 -2.60 9.25 -4.39
N ARG A 352 -2.40 7.93 -4.45
CA ARG A 352 -1.92 7.23 -5.63
C ARG A 352 -3.09 6.89 -6.56
N LEU A 353 -3.13 7.57 -7.71
CA LEU A 353 -4.09 7.35 -8.80
C LEU A 353 -3.42 6.69 -10.02
N HIS A 354 -4.00 5.71 -10.66
CA HIS A 354 -4.60 4.58 -9.97
C HIS A 354 -3.53 3.49 -9.80
N VAL A 355 -3.75 2.54 -8.89
CA VAL A 355 -2.93 1.31 -8.87
C VAL A 355 -3.25 0.46 -10.09
N LEU A 356 -4.54 0.35 -10.44
CA LEU A 356 -5.09 -0.25 -11.65
C LEU A 356 -6.24 0.62 -12.17
N GLY A 357 -6.54 0.49 -13.47
CA GLY A 357 -7.53 1.32 -14.15
C GLY A 357 -7.02 2.73 -14.49
N ASP A 358 -7.91 3.59 -14.98
CA ASP A 358 -7.57 4.93 -15.44
C ASP A 358 -8.74 5.92 -15.25
N PHE A 359 -8.53 7.18 -15.61
CA PHE A 359 -9.59 8.19 -15.68
C PHE A 359 -10.62 7.79 -16.76
N TYR A 360 -11.85 7.53 -16.35
CA TYR A 360 -12.89 6.98 -17.23
C TYR A 360 -13.85 8.04 -17.82
N SER A 361 -13.79 9.28 -17.32
CA SER A 361 -14.64 10.39 -17.78
C SER A 361 -14.00 11.74 -17.44
N LEU A 362 -14.47 12.81 -18.08
CA LEU A 362 -14.12 14.18 -17.68
C LEU A 362 -14.65 14.53 -16.29
N ASP A 363 -15.82 14.01 -15.90
CA ASP A 363 -16.38 14.22 -14.56
C ASP A 363 -15.47 13.65 -13.46
N CYS A 364 -14.85 12.50 -13.71
CA CYS A 364 -13.83 11.94 -12.84
C CYS A 364 -12.64 12.89 -12.68
N VAL A 365 -12.15 13.48 -13.78
CA VAL A 365 -11.07 14.49 -13.73
C VAL A 365 -11.52 15.74 -12.97
N ALA A 366 -12.73 16.23 -13.23
CA ALA A 366 -13.31 17.40 -12.56
C ALA A 366 -13.50 17.18 -11.05
N LEU A 367 -13.85 15.97 -10.61
CA LEU A 367 -13.91 15.60 -9.20
C LEU A 367 -12.55 15.80 -8.51
N TRP A 368 -11.46 15.33 -9.13
CA TRP A 368 -10.11 15.50 -8.57
C TRP A 368 -9.67 16.96 -8.55
N HIS A 369 -10.03 17.74 -9.58
CA HIS A 369 -9.80 19.18 -9.59
C HIS A 369 -10.53 19.87 -8.43
N ALA A 370 -11.82 19.57 -8.24
CA ALA A 370 -12.60 20.12 -7.14
C ALA A 370 -11.99 19.74 -5.77
N ALA A 371 -11.61 18.47 -5.59
CA ALA A 371 -10.98 18.01 -4.36
C ALA A 371 -9.66 18.75 -4.05
N LEU A 372 -8.81 18.98 -5.07
CA LEU A 372 -7.55 19.72 -4.90
C LEU A 372 -7.74 21.20 -4.60
N ARG A 373 -8.82 21.82 -5.10
CA ARG A 373 -9.20 23.19 -4.74
C ARG A 373 -9.71 23.29 -3.31
N THR A 374 -10.54 22.33 -2.90
CA THR A 374 -11.14 22.30 -1.56
C THR A 374 -10.14 21.98 -0.47
N HIS A 375 -9.26 20.98 -0.69
CA HIS A 375 -8.35 20.48 0.33
C HIS A 375 -6.90 20.90 0.03
N ARG A 376 -6.41 21.93 0.74
CA ARG A 376 -5.04 22.45 0.54
C ARG A 376 -3.95 21.40 0.81
N GLY A 377 -4.16 20.53 1.79
CA GLY A 377 -3.25 19.43 2.15
C GLY A 377 -3.31 18.20 1.26
N LEU A 378 -4.17 18.18 0.23
CA LEU A 378 -4.30 17.06 -0.71
C LEU A 378 -3.30 17.19 -1.86
N ALA A 379 -2.63 16.08 -2.15
CA ALA A 379 -1.83 15.87 -3.34
C ALA A 379 -2.17 14.51 -3.97
N VAL A 380 -1.98 14.38 -5.28
CA VAL A 380 -2.20 13.15 -6.03
C VAL A 380 -1.04 12.87 -6.98
N PHE A 381 -0.69 11.60 -7.16
CA PHE A 381 0.35 11.19 -8.10
C PHE A 381 -0.03 9.89 -8.79
N GLY A 382 0.52 9.67 -10.00
CA GLY A 382 -0.06 8.62 -10.81
C GLY A 382 0.40 8.49 -12.23
N PHE A 383 -0.29 7.62 -12.95
CA PHE A 383 -0.08 7.34 -14.37
C PHE A 383 -1.41 7.26 -15.09
N THR A 384 -1.42 7.68 -16.35
CA THR A 384 -2.55 7.55 -17.27
C THR A 384 -2.07 7.06 -18.62
N ALA A 385 -2.83 6.19 -19.26
CA ALA A 385 -2.64 5.76 -20.64
C ALA A 385 -3.40 6.65 -21.64
N HIS A 386 -4.09 7.70 -21.18
CA HIS A 386 -4.72 8.67 -22.08
C HIS A 386 -3.65 9.44 -22.85
N PRO A 387 -3.73 9.48 -24.19
CA PRO A 387 -2.90 10.34 -25.02
C PRO A 387 -3.05 11.81 -24.63
N ASP A 388 -1.98 12.60 -24.72
CA ASP A 388 -1.96 14.03 -24.38
C ASP A 388 -2.97 14.88 -25.16
N ASP A 389 -3.37 14.41 -26.34
CA ASP A 389 -4.31 15.03 -27.26
C ASP A 389 -5.71 14.42 -27.17
N SER A 390 -5.95 13.46 -26.28
CA SER A 390 -7.31 13.05 -25.93
C SER A 390 -7.98 14.11 -25.06
N GLU A 391 -9.31 14.10 -25.00
CA GLU A 391 -10.06 15.03 -24.16
C GLU A 391 -9.67 14.93 -22.67
N ILE A 392 -9.60 13.70 -22.15
CA ILE A 392 -9.16 13.41 -20.78
C ILE A 392 -7.67 13.75 -20.61
N GLY A 393 -6.81 13.44 -21.58
CA GLY A 393 -5.38 13.76 -21.51
C GLY A 393 -5.10 15.26 -21.46
N ARG A 394 -5.83 16.06 -22.25
CA ARG A 394 -5.79 17.53 -22.17
C ARG A 394 -6.24 18.03 -20.81
N ALA A 395 -7.32 17.49 -20.26
CA ALA A 395 -7.81 17.86 -18.94
C ALA A 395 -6.78 17.53 -17.83
N ILE A 396 -6.12 16.38 -17.90
CA ILE A 396 -5.04 15.99 -16.98
C ILE A 396 -3.87 16.98 -17.07
N ARG A 397 -3.46 17.38 -18.28
CA ARG A 397 -2.41 18.40 -18.47
C ARG A 397 -2.82 19.73 -17.84
N PHE A 398 -4.04 20.18 -18.08
CA PHE A 398 -4.57 21.41 -17.47
C PHE A 398 -4.57 21.35 -15.93
N LEU A 399 -5.01 20.24 -15.32
CA LEU A 399 -4.96 20.06 -13.86
C LEU A 399 -3.54 20.11 -13.31
N ARG A 400 -2.57 19.55 -14.05
CA ARG A 400 -1.16 19.59 -13.67
C ARG A 400 -0.60 21.01 -13.68
N GLU A 401 -0.96 21.81 -14.68
CA GLU A 401 -0.59 23.23 -14.77
C GLU A 401 -1.27 24.07 -13.67
N ALA A 402 -2.53 23.76 -13.34
CA ALA A 402 -3.26 24.43 -12.26
C ALA A 402 -2.75 24.07 -10.85
N HIS A 403 -2.16 22.89 -10.69
CA HIS A 403 -1.70 22.34 -9.41
C HIS A 403 -0.31 21.67 -9.51
N PRO A 404 0.75 22.39 -9.90
CA PRO A 404 2.04 21.82 -10.26
C PRO A 404 2.73 21.03 -9.13
N ASP A 405 2.47 21.41 -7.87
CA ASP A 405 3.03 20.73 -6.70
C ASP A 405 2.14 19.64 -6.10
N ARG A 406 0.90 19.52 -6.58
CA ARG A 406 -0.15 18.68 -5.96
C ARG A 406 -0.86 17.74 -6.93
N PHE A 407 -0.71 17.89 -8.24
CA PHE A 407 -1.26 16.97 -9.24
C PHE A 407 -0.15 16.45 -10.15
N MET A 408 0.37 15.26 -9.84
CA MET A 408 1.59 14.67 -10.43
C MET A 408 1.25 13.39 -11.21
N ILE A 409 0.31 13.52 -12.14
CA ILE A 409 -0.08 12.45 -13.07
C ILE A 409 0.83 12.49 -14.30
N ARG A 410 1.35 11.32 -14.67
CA ARG A 410 2.27 11.11 -15.79
C ARG A 410 1.59 10.35 -16.91
N HIS A 411 2.02 10.57 -18.14
CA HIS A 411 1.53 9.83 -19.30
C HIS A 411 2.39 8.58 -19.54
N SER A 412 1.72 7.44 -19.61
CA SER A 412 2.33 6.12 -19.88
C SER A 412 2.66 5.95 -21.36
N GLY A 413 3.66 5.13 -21.64
CA GLY A 413 4.09 4.79 -23.01
C GLY A 413 4.92 5.88 -23.70
N ARG A 414 5.47 6.85 -22.96
CA ARG A 414 6.27 7.93 -23.55
C ARG A 414 7.41 8.43 -22.67
N THR A 415 8.40 9.01 -23.33
CA THR A 415 9.52 9.73 -22.72
C THR A 415 9.20 11.22 -22.56
N GLY A 416 10.17 11.97 -22.05
CA GLY A 416 10.09 13.42 -21.84
C GLY A 416 9.39 13.81 -20.53
N VAL A 417 9.14 15.11 -20.41
CA VAL A 417 8.55 15.73 -19.22
C VAL A 417 7.19 15.08 -18.91
N TRP A 418 7.01 14.63 -17.67
CA TRP A 418 5.87 13.88 -17.17
C TRP A 418 5.58 12.57 -17.91
N GLY A 419 6.56 12.01 -18.61
CA GLY A 419 6.46 10.69 -19.23
C GLY A 419 6.70 9.55 -18.25
N SER A 420 6.30 8.36 -18.68
CA SER A 420 6.71 7.08 -18.12
C SER A 420 6.60 5.98 -19.16
N PHE A 421 7.44 4.96 -19.06
CA PHE A 421 7.47 3.84 -20.01
C PHE A 421 8.06 2.59 -19.36
N ASP A 422 7.83 1.45 -20.00
CA ASP A 422 8.35 0.16 -19.54
C ASP A 422 9.63 -0.22 -20.27
N ILE A 423 10.50 -0.93 -19.55
CA ILE A 423 11.72 -1.57 -20.04
C ILE A 423 11.70 -3.07 -19.73
N THR A 424 12.44 -3.84 -20.52
CA THR A 424 12.51 -5.30 -20.42
C THR A 424 13.77 -5.80 -19.73
N ASP A 425 14.75 -4.93 -19.50
CA ASP A 425 15.95 -5.29 -18.76
C ASP A 425 15.60 -5.41 -17.27
N PRO A 426 15.79 -6.58 -16.63
CA PRO A 426 15.54 -6.78 -15.21
C PRO A 426 16.63 -6.18 -14.31
N GLU A 427 17.82 -5.87 -14.84
CA GLU A 427 18.93 -5.28 -14.08
C GLU A 427 19.42 -3.95 -14.65
N PRO A 428 18.52 -2.99 -14.88
CA PRO A 428 18.87 -1.77 -15.58
C PRO A 428 19.77 -0.87 -14.71
N GLU A 429 20.50 -0.01 -15.41
CA GLU A 429 21.17 1.13 -14.81
C GLU A 429 20.19 2.03 -14.03
N LYS A 430 20.72 2.96 -13.24
CA LYS A 430 19.87 3.91 -12.48
C LYS A 430 19.08 4.84 -13.40
N ARG A 431 19.56 5.07 -14.62
CA ARG A 431 18.98 5.97 -15.61
C ARG A 431 19.10 5.39 -17.00
N ILE A 432 18.18 5.77 -17.88
CA ILE A 432 18.23 5.48 -19.31
C ILE A 432 17.97 6.80 -20.01
N GLY A 433 19.02 7.40 -20.57
CA GLY A 433 18.97 8.80 -21.02
C GLY A 433 18.58 9.75 -19.87
N ASP A 434 17.53 10.54 -20.07
CA ASP A 434 16.97 11.44 -19.07
C ASP A 434 16.00 10.75 -18.08
N ALA A 435 15.60 9.52 -18.37
CA ALA A 435 14.66 8.77 -17.56
C ALA A 435 15.30 8.19 -16.31
N ILE A 436 14.58 8.28 -15.18
CA ILE A 436 14.96 7.65 -13.93
C ILE A 436 14.31 6.27 -13.88
N VAL A 437 15.11 5.22 -13.72
CA VAL A 437 14.55 3.88 -13.52
C VAL A 437 14.03 3.76 -12.10
N CYS A 438 12.82 3.22 -11.93
CA CYS A 438 12.12 3.12 -10.65
C CYS A 438 13.04 2.54 -9.54
N PRO A 439 13.42 3.33 -8.52
CA PRO A 439 14.36 2.86 -7.50
C PRO A 439 13.83 1.67 -6.69
N GLU A 440 12.51 1.60 -6.50
CA GLU A 440 11.86 0.51 -5.76
C GLU A 440 11.97 -0.82 -6.51
N GLN A 441 11.70 -0.86 -7.82
CA GLN A 441 11.82 -2.10 -8.61
C GLN A 441 13.27 -2.58 -8.68
N ARG A 442 14.23 -1.65 -8.85
CA ARG A 442 15.65 -2.01 -8.84
C ARG A 442 16.10 -2.59 -7.51
N ALA A 443 15.64 -2.02 -6.40
CA ALA A 443 15.92 -2.54 -5.06
C ALA A 443 15.27 -3.92 -4.85
N ALA A 444 14.00 -4.08 -5.25
CA ALA A 444 13.29 -5.35 -5.17
C ALA A 444 14.01 -6.46 -5.98
N ASN A 445 14.46 -6.18 -7.19
CA ASN A 445 15.18 -7.13 -8.04
C ASN A 445 16.55 -7.53 -7.48
N ARG A 446 17.21 -6.63 -6.74
CA ARG A 446 18.48 -6.94 -6.03
C ARG A 446 18.27 -7.69 -4.71
N GLY A 447 17.03 -7.90 -4.29
CA GLY A 447 16.70 -8.54 -3.03
C GLY A 447 16.79 -7.62 -1.81
N ASP A 448 16.82 -6.29 -2.01
CA ASP A 448 16.85 -5.31 -0.92
C ASP A 448 15.48 -5.24 -0.23
N ARG A 449 15.37 -5.82 0.97
CA ARG A 449 14.06 -5.99 1.65
C ARG A 449 13.63 -4.81 2.53
N ASP A 450 14.52 -3.89 2.90
CA ASP A 450 14.28 -2.98 4.03
C ASP A 450 14.36 -1.48 3.74
N GLY A 451 14.56 -1.03 2.49
CA GLY A 451 14.94 0.37 2.25
C GLY A 451 14.02 1.20 1.36
N VAL A 452 13.70 0.69 0.18
CA VAL A 452 13.19 1.53 -0.91
C VAL A 452 11.73 1.20 -1.22
N HIS A 453 10.89 2.21 -1.08
CA HIS A 453 9.50 2.21 -1.50
C HIS A 453 9.15 3.63 -1.99
N CYS A 454 7.95 3.84 -2.53
CA CYS A 454 7.55 5.15 -3.05
C CYS A 454 7.70 6.24 -1.98
N GLY A 455 7.25 5.99 -0.75
CA GLY A 455 7.39 6.91 0.39
C GLY A 455 8.84 7.27 0.77
N THR A 456 9.85 6.45 0.46
CA THR A 456 11.27 6.78 0.71
C THR A 456 12.01 7.35 -0.49
N CYS A 457 11.55 7.09 -1.73
CA CYS A 457 12.21 7.59 -2.93
C CYS A 457 11.56 8.85 -3.50
N ALA A 458 10.25 9.01 -3.37
CA ALA A 458 9.43 10.13 -3.86
C ALA A 458 9.51 10.45 -5.37
N VAL A 459 10.26 9.68 -6.17
CA VAL A 459 10.57 10.01 -7.57
C VAL A 459 9.33 10.27 -8.42
N CYS A 460 8.24 9.55 -8.17
CA CYS A 460 7.01 9.71 -8.97
C CYS A 460 6.36 11.10 -8.86
N TRP A 461 6.65 11.87 -7.80
CA TRP A 461 6.03 13.16 -7.53
C TRP A 461 7.02 14.28 -7.21
N SER A 462 8.33 14.01 -7.16
CA SER A 462 9.37 15.00 -6.82
C SER A 462 10.12 15.56 -8.02
N THR A 463 9.87 15.05 -9.22
CA THR A 463 10.50 15.48 -10.47
C THR A 463 9.49 15.36 -11.60
N ASP A 464 9.77 16.05 -12.70
CA ASP A 464 9.07 15.98 -13.96
C ASP A 464 9.78 15.08 -14.99
N ARG A 465 11.02 14.65 -14.74
CA ARG A 465 11.75 13.71 -15.61
C ARG A 465 10.99 12.42 -15.84
N PRO A 466 11.12 11.77 -17.00
CA PRO A 466 10.43 10.52 -17.28
C PRO A 466 10.86 9.41 -16.31
N ILE A 467 9.95 8.47 -16.05
CA ILE A 467 10.23 7.32 -15.18
C ILE A 467 10.12 6.03 -15.98
N ALA A 468 11.19 5.25 -15.96
CA ALA A 468 11.22 3.93 -16.55
C ALA A 468 10.85 2.86 -15.51
N PHE A 469 9.96 1.95 -15.87
CA PHE A 469 9.54 0.82 -15.05
C PHE A 469 10.00 -0.50 -15.66
N ILE A 470 10.53 -1.41 -14.87
CA ILE A 470 10.80 -2.78 -15.32
C ILE A 470 9.45 -3.48 -15.47
N ARG A 471 9.21 -4.11 -16.63
CA ARG A 471 7.95 -4.80 -16.95
C ARG A 471 7.68 -5.98 -16.00
N HIS A 472 6.39 -6.20 -15.72
CA HIS A 472 5.81 -7.23 -14.82
C HIS A 472 4.75 -8.07 -15.54
#